data_AF-A0A4U1Z2J6-F1
#
_entry.id   AF-A0A4U1Z2J6-F1
#
_cell.length_a   1.000
_cell.length_b   1.000
_cell.length_c   1.000
_cell.angle_alpha   90.00
_cell.angle_beta   90.00
_cell.angle_gamma   90.00
#
_symmetry.space_group_name_H-M   'P 1'
#
loop_
_entity.id
_entity.type
_entity.pdbx_description
1 polymer ?
#
loop_
_entity_poly.entity_id
_entity_poly.type
_entity_poly.pdbx_seq_one_letter_code
_entity_poly.pdbx_strand_id
1 'polypeptide(L)' 'MNNVATPIHSVSVDLSHSSEAKELFMIVKGRLASLSESSPEFEFLYPIYLKLLEAAILLESLEE' A
#
# COMPACT_ATOMS: atom_id res chain seq x y z
N MET A 1 -34.42 -0.77 6.39
CA MET A 1 -33.08 -0.15 6.37
C MET A 1 -32.10 -1.22 5.94
N ASN A 2 -31.69 -1.22 4.66
CA ASN A 2 -30.72 -2.20 4.16
C ASN A 2 -29.33 -1.71 4.53
N ASN A 3 -28.69 -2.36 5.51
CA ASN A 3 -27.28 -2.21 5.78
C ASN A 3 -26.51 -2.83 4.61
N VAL A 4 -26.28 -2.04 3.58
CA VAL A 4 -25.37 -2.42 2.49
C VAL A 4 -23.97 -2.34 3.06
N ALA A 5 -23.49 -3.45 3.60
CA ALA A 5 -22.08 -3.64 3.91
C ALA A 5 -21.34 -3.68 2.58
N THR A 6 -20.85 -2.54 2.11
CA THR A 6 -19.96 -2.48 0.95
C THR A 6 -18.80 -3.43 1.24
N PRO A 7 -18.61 -4.49 0.43
CA PRO A 7 -17.51 -5.41 0.66
C PRO A 7 -16.19 -4.64 0.57
N ILE A 8 -15.31 -4.80 1.56
CA ILE A 8 -13.96 -4.19 1.58
C ILE A 8 -13.17 -4.53 0.29
N HIS A 9 -13.62 -5.53 -0.47
CA HIS A 9 -13.03 -5.99 -1.73
C HIS A 9 -13.09 -4.99 -2.91
N SER A 10 -13.66 -3.79 -2.74
CA SER A 10 -13.66 -2.76 -3.79
C SER A 10 -13.10 -1.42 -3.33
N VAL A 11 -12.09 -1.42 -2.45
CA VAL A 11 -11.25 -0.22 -2.33
C VAL A 11 -10.42 -0.13 -3.62
N SER A 12 -11.01 0.51 -4.63
CA SER A 12 -10.28 1.01 -5.79
C SER A 12 -9.39 2.13 -5.28
N VAL A 13 -8.18 1.80 -4.84
CA VAL A 13 -7.17 2.80 -4.58
C VAL A 13 -6.76 3.33 -5.95
N ASP A 14 -7.30 4.50 -6.29
CA ASP A 14 -6.83 5.25 -7.43
C ASP A 14 -5.43 5.78 -7.08
N LEU A 15 -4.43 5.37 -7.86
CA LEU A 15 -3.04 5.82 -7.75
C LEU A 15 -2.65 6.63 -8.98
N SER A 16 -3.61 7.41 -9.52
CA SER A 16 -3.41 8.25 -10.69
C SER A 16 -2.32 9.32 -10.50
N HIS A 17 -1.97 9.63 -9.25
CA HIS A 17 -0.88 10.55 -8.91
C HIS A 17 0.23 9.89 -8.08
N SER A 18 1.48 10.20 -8.44
CA SER A 18 2.68 9.68 -7.75
C SER A 18 2.70 10.01 -6.25
N SER A 19 2.11 11.13 -5.85
CA SER A 19 1.94 11.54 -4.46
C SER A 19 1.10 10.56 -3.64
N GLU A 20 0.03 10.00 -4.22
CA GLU A 20 -0.89 9.07 -3.53
C GLU A 20 -0.22 7.70 -3.33
N ALA A 21 0.51 7.23 -4.34
CA ALA A 21 1.31 6.01 -4.25
C ALA A 21 2.42 6.14 -3.19
N LYS A 22 3.06 7.32 -3.12
CA LYS A 22 4.09 7.64 -2.11
C LYS A 22 3.50 7.66 -0.69
N GLU A 23 2.33 8.25 -0.48
CA GLU A 23 1.69 8.23 0.84
C GLU A 23 1.35 6.82 1.30
N LEU A 24 0.75 6.00 0.43
CA LEU A 24 0.43 4.62 0.75
C LEU A 24 1.69 3.80 1.05
N PHE A 25 2.75 3.98 0.26
CA PHE A 25 4.06 3.39 0.51
C PHE A 25 4.59 3.77 1.89
N MET A 26 4.51 5.04 2.29
CA MET A 26 5.00 5.51 3.58
C MET A 26 4.22 4.93 4.76
N ILE A 27 2.91 4.77 4.63
CA ILE A 27 2.06 4.14 5.67
C ILE A 27 2.45 2.67 5.84
N VAL A 28 2.55 1.91 4.75
CA VAL A 28 2.91 0.48 4.81
C VAL A 28 4.33 0.29 5.34
N LYS A 29 5.28 1.11 4.88
CA LYS A 29 6.67 1.11 5.37
C LYS A 29 6.74 1.40 6.87
N GLY A 30 6.00 2.42 7.34
CA GLY A 30 5.94 2.78 8.75
C GLY A 30 5.36 1.66 9.60
N ARG A 31 4.31 0.99 9.11
CA ARG A 31 3.71 -0.16 9.81
C ARG A 31 4.69 -1.32 9.91
N LEU A 32 5.34 -1.72 8.82
CA LEU A 32 6.34 -2.79 8.81
C LEU A 32 7.49 -2.52 9.79
N ALA A 33 7.96 -1.28 9.91
CA ALA A 33 9.03 -0.90 10.83
C ALA A 33 8.67 -1.12 12.32
N SER A 34 7.37 -1.19 12.64
CA SER A 34 6.87 -1.46 13.99
C SER A 34 6.57 -2.93 14.27
N LEU A 35 6.67 -3.80 13.26
CA LEU A 35 6.32 -5.21 13.34
C LEU A 35 7.57 -6.09 13.45
N SER A 36 7.40 -7.25 14.09
CA SER A 36 8.41 -8.31 14.02
C SER A 36 8.34 -9.00 12.67
N GLU A 37 9.50 -9.31 12.07
CA GLU A 37 9.60 -9.98 10.76
C GLU A 37 8.90 -11.35 10.73
N SER A 38 8.78 -12.02 11.89
CA SER A 38 8.08 -13.30 12.02
C SER A 38 6.59 -13.18 12.34
N SER A 39 6.06 -11.96 12.41
CA SER A 39 4.64 -11.76 12.69
C SER A 39 3.80 -12.04 11.44
N PRO A 40 2.61 -12.65 11.58
CA PRO A 40 1.71 -12.87 10.44
C PRO A 40 1.33 -11.58 9.70
N GLU A 41 1.27 -10.46 10.43
CA GLU A 41 0.98 -9.15 9.85
C GLU A 41 2.15 -8.66 8.97
N PHE A 42 3.40 -8.91 9.37
CA PHE A 42 4.57 -8.58 8.56
C PHE A 42 4.60 -9.44 7.29
N GLU A 43 4.38 -10.76 7.41
CA GLU A 43 4.33 -11.67 6.26
C GLU A 43 3.25 -11.27 5.25
N PHE A 44 2.12 -10.74 5.73
CA PHE A 44 1.05 -10.23 4.87
C PHE A 44 1.41 -8.88 4.21
N LEU A 45 1.96 -7.93 4.97
CA LEU A 45 2.23 -6.57 4.48
C LEU A 45 3.49 -6.47 3.62
N TYR A 46 4.48 -7.35 3.84
CA TYR A 46 5.77 -7.25 3.17
C TYR A 46 5.70 -7.40 1.63
N PRO A 47 4.94 -8.37 1.06
CA PRO A 47 4.73 -8.44 -0.38
C PRO A 47 4.04 -7.19 -0.97
N ILE A 48 3.13 -6.57 -0.21
CA ILE A 48 2.44 -5.33 -0.61
C ILE A 48 3.43 -4.16 -0.64
N TYR A 49 4.28 -4.05 0.39
CA TYR A 49 5.37 -3.07 0.43
C TYR A 49 6.30 -3.18 -0.77
N LEU A 50 6.71 -4.39 -1.15
CA LEU A 50 7.59 -4.59 -2.31
C LEU A 50 6.94 -4.09 -3.61
N LYS A 51 5.65 -4.32 -3.79
CA LYS A 51 4.91 -3.85 -4.97
C LYS A 51 4.77 -2.32 -4.99
N LEU A 52 4.53 -1.71 -3.84
CA LEU A 52 4.48 -0.26 -3.71
C LEU A 52 5.85 0.39 -3.95
N LEU A 53 6.94 -0.23 -3.50
CA LEU A 53 8.30 0.23 -3.76
C LEU A 53 8.63 0.21 -5.26
N GLU A 54 8.32 -0.89 -5.94
CA GLU A 54 8.51 -1.03 -7.38
C GLU A 54 7.74 0.04 -8.16
N ALA A 55 6.47 0.26 -7.82
CA ALA A 55 5.64 1.29 -8.43
C ALA A 55 6.15 2.71 -8.15
N ALA A 56 6.58 2.99 -6.92
CA ALA A 56 7.13 4.30 -6.55
C ALA A 56 8.41 4.63 -7.32
N ILE A 57 9.33 3.66 -7.45
CA ILE A 57 10.57 3.81 -8.25
C ILE A 57 10.24 4.07 -9.71
N LEU A 58 9.28 3.32 -10.28
CA LEU A 58 8.86 3.51 -11.67
C LEU A 58 8.28 4.91 -11.88
N LEU A 59 7.40 5.37 -10.99
CA LEU A 59 6.79 6.70 -11.09
C LEU A 59 7.83 7.81 -10.97
N GLU A 60 8.79 7.70 -10.04
CA GLU A 60 9.90 8.65 -9.92
C GLU A 60 10.74 8.72 -11.21
N SER A 61 11.02 7.58 -11.84
CA SER A 61 11.80 7.53 -13.10
C SER A 61 11.10 8.17 -14.31
N LEU A 62 9.79 8.40 -14.24
CA LEU A 62 9.00 9.04 -15.30
C LEU A 62 8.84 10.55 -15.09
N GLU A 63 9.16 11.05 -13.90
CA GLU A 63 9.10 12.48 -13.55
C GLU A 63 10.43 13.21 -13.81
N GLU A 64 11.53 12.48 -14.00
CA GLU A 64 12.85 12.97 -14.44
C GLU A 64 12.97 13.07 -15.97
#